data_AF-A0A935SM92-F1
#
_entry.id   AF-A0A935SM92-F1
#
_cell.length_a   1.000
_cell.length_b   1.000
_cell.length_c   1.000
_cell.angle_alpha   90.00
_cell.angle_beta   90.00
_cell.angle_gamma   90.00
#
_symmetry.space_group_name_H-M   'P 1'
#
loop_
_entity.id
_entity.type
_entity.pdbx_description
1 polymer ?
#
loop_
_entity_poly.entity_id
_entity_poly.type
_entity_poly.pdbx_seq_one_letter_code
_entity_poly.pdbx_strand_id
1 'polypeptide(L)'
;MRLLTFTLLIIFCSCDNKNILTIKEVSKDSCYTLTLGDGKELVSTFSLEIISNTLDDTAIIGSLKIPPQFTGDVSKLHDHYEPTYTFCYKAYRATKGKLKLKYYY
;
A
#
# COMPACT_ATOMS: atom_id res chain seq x y z
N MET A 1 46.87 7.19 -29.64
CA MET A 1 45.49 7.42 -29.16
C MET A 1 45.21 6.47 -28.02
N ARG A 2 45.16 6.98 -26.77
CA ARG A 2 44.79 6.17 -25.59
C ARG A 2 43.28 6.24 -25.42
N LEU A 3 42.64 5.07 -25.44
CA LEU A 3 41.20 4.88 -25.31
C LEU A 3 40.82 5.05 -23.82
N LEU A 4 40.05 6.08 -23.50
CA LEU A 4 39.52 6.35 -22.15
C LEU A 4 38.18 5.62 -22.01
N THR A 5 38.19 4.48 -21.32
CA THR A 5 36.97 3.77 -20.94
C THR A 5 36.29 4.48 -19.77
N PHE A 6 35.19 5.15 -20.03
CA PHE A 6 34.27 5.69 -19.03
C PHE A 6 33.43 4.53 -18.46
N THR A 7 33.78 4.07 -17.26
CA THR A 7 32.96 3.11 -16.51
C THR A 7 31.77 3.85 -15.90
N LEU A 8 30.58 3.60 -16.45
CA LEU A 8 29.30 4.08 -15.95
C LEU A 8 28.96 3.35 -14.64
N LEU A 9 29.08 4.07 -13.53
CA LEU A 9 28.73 3.59 -12.18
C LEU A 9 27.20 3.58 -12.05
N ILE A 10 26.57 2.40 -12.17
CA ILE A 10 25.14 2.24 -11.92
C ILE A 10 24.94 2.15 -10.41
N ILE A 11 24.58 3.27 -9.78
CA ILE A 11 24.21 3.34 -8.37
C ILE A 11 22.81 2.74 -8.24
N PHE A 12 22.71 1.52 -7.71
CA PHE A 12 21.44 0.92 -7.30
C PHE A 12 20.90 1.70 -6.09
N CYS A 13 19.98 2.62 -6.35
CA CYS A 13 19.23 3.31 -5.31
C CYS A 13 18.19 2.33 -4.73
N SER A 14 18.52 1.62 -3.66
CA SER A 14 17.53 0.86 -2.88
C SER A 14 16.60 1.85 -2.18
N CYS A 15 15.49 2.19 -2.83
CA CYS A 15 14.36 2.85 -2.17
C CYS A 15 13.74 1.86 -1.18
N ASP A 16 14.03 2.07 0.10
CA ASP A 16 13.46 1.33 1.23
C ASP A 16 11.95 1.70 1.35
N ASN A 17 11.10 0.99 0.60
CA ASN A 17 9.65 1.21 0.57
C ASN A 17 8.97 0.58 1.80
N LYS A 18 9.38 0.97 3.00
CA LYS A 18 8.72 0.55 4.24
C LYS A 18 7.26 1.04 4.23
N ASN A 19 6.39 0.19 4.75
CA ASN A 19 4.94 0.44 4.92
C ASN A 19 4.14 0.66 3.63
N ILE A 20 4.59 0.10 2.50
CA ILE A 20 3.81 0.09 1.25
C ILE A 20 3.31 -1.32 0.96
N LEU A 21 1.99 -1.47 0.91
CA LEU A 21 1.33 -2.68 0.44
C LEU A 21 0.88 -2.49 -1.01
N THR A 22 1.17 -3.47 -1.86
CA THR A 22 0.69 -3.49 -3.24
C THR A 22 -0.27 -4.66 -3.46
N ILE A 23 -1.50 -4.36 -3.86
CA ILE A 23 -2.49 -5.35 -4.31
C ILE A 23 -2.42 -5.44 -5.84
N LYS A 24 -1.91 -6.56 -6.35
CA LYS A 24 -1.83 -6.84 -7.81
C LYS A 24 -2.94 -7.75 -8.29
N GLU A 25 -3.39 -8.69 -7.46
CA GLU A 25 -4.47 -9.63 -7.80
C GLU A 25 -5.82 -9.00 -7.43
N VAL A 26 -6.23 -8.01 -8.23
CA VAL A 26 -7.39 -7.15 -7.93
C VAL A 26 -8.73 -7.76 -8.36
N SER A 27 -8.73 -8.91 -9.03
CA SER A 27 -9.94 -9.64 -9.41
C SER A 27 -10.47 -10.57 -8.33
N LYS A 28 -9.81 -10.65 -7.16
CA LYS A 28 -10.17 -11.53 -6.05
C LYS A 28 -10.27 -10.77 -4.75
N ASP A 29 -11.17 -11.23 -3.91
CA ASP A 29 -11.27 -10.74 -2.53
C ASP A 29 -10.07 -11.26 -1.72
N SER A 30 -9.56 -10.44 -0.80
CA SER A 30 -8.39 -10.77 0.02
C SER A 30 -8.40 -9.95 1.30
N CYS A 31 -7.91 -10.52 2.39
CA CYS A 31 -7.68 -9.77 3.63
C CYS A 31 -6.19 -9.67 3.91
N TYR A 32 -5.77 -8.50 4.38
CA TYR A 32 -4.38 -8.17 4.66
C TYR A 32 -4.26 -7.76 6.12
N THR A 33 -3.30 -8.36 6.80
CA THR A 33 -2.90 -7.98 8.15
C THR A 33 -1.59 -7.22 8.06
N LEU A 34 -1.60 -5.99 8.53
CA LEU A 34 -0.44 -5.11 8.62
C LEU A 34 0.12 -5.23 10.03
N THR A 35 1.43 -5.47 10.13
CA THR A 35 2.17 -5.32 11.38
C THR A 35 2.57 -3.86 11.53
N LEU A 36 2.24 -3.28 12.68
CA LEU A 36 2.55 -1.91 13.04
C LEU A 36 3.74 -1.91 14.02
N GLY A 37 4.60 -0.91 13.95
CA GLY A 37 5.84 -0.85 14.74
C GLY A 37 6.77 -2.02 14.45
N ASP A 38 7.31 -2.60 15.53
CA ASP A 38 8.04 -3.87 15.53
C ASP A 38 7.12 -5.08 15.79
N GLY A 39 5.80 -4.87 15.84
CA GLY A 39 4.79 -5.86 16.17
C GLY A 39 4.65 -6.16 17.66
N LYS A 40 5.35 -5.41 18.54
CA LYS A 40 5.29 -5.57 20.00
C LYS A 40 4.76 -4.33 20.71
N GLU A 41 4.98 -3.16 20.14
CA GLU A 41 4.53 -1.88 20.70
C GLU A 41 3.06 -1.58 20.37
N LEU A 42 2.35 -1.00 21.34
CA LEU A 42 0.99 -0.49 21.16
C LEU A 42 1.04 0.85 20.44
N VAL A 43 0.14 1.08 19.48
CA VAL A 43 0.39 2.15 18.50
C VAL A 43 -0.41 3.43 18.64
N SER A 44 -1.49 3.61 19.39
CA SER A 44 -2.21 4.90 19.56
C SER A 44 -2.77 5.60 18.30
N THR A 45 -2.11 5.65 17.14
CA THR A 45 -2.64 6.26 15.92
C THR A 45 -2.32 5.36 14.73
N PHE A 46 -3.26 5.21 13.81
CA PHE A 46 -3.05 4.47 12.57
C PHE A 46 -3.72 5.21 11.41
N SER A 47 -3.05 5.24 10.26
CA SER A 47 -3.62 5.75 9.01
C SER A 47 -3.32 4.81 7.86
N LEU A 48 -4.32 4.57 7.01
CA LEU A 48 -4.20 3.84 5.75
C LEU A 48 -4.60 4.76 4.60
N GLU A 49 -3.71 4.91 3.64
CA GLU A 49 -3.84 5.82 2.50
C GLU A 49 -3.65 5.07 1.19
N ILE A 50 -4.48 5.34 0.18
CA ILE A 50 -4.24 4.90 -1.19
C ILE A 50 -3.36 5.93 -1.88
N ILE A 51 -2.13 5.52 -2.20
CA ILE A 51 -1.13 6.38 -2.86
C ILE A 51 -1.11 6.18 -4.38
N SER A 52 -1.73 5.12 -4.89
CA SER A 52 -1.90 4.89 -6.33
C SER A 52 -3.02 3.88 -6.59
N ASN A 53 -3.90 4.20 -7.53
CA ASN A 53 -5.05 3.39 -7.90
C ASN A 53 -5.22 3.39 -9.41
N THR A 54 -4.86 2.29 -10.06
CA THR A 54 -5.04 2.10 -11.50
C THR A 54 -6.09 1.04 -11.81
N LEU A 55 -7.04 0.82 -10.89
CA LEU A 55 -8.13 -0.12 -11.11
C LEU A 55 -8.97 0.29 -12.31
N ASP A 56 -9.51 -0.69 -13.01
CA ASP A 56 -10.42 -0.49 -14.14
C ASP A 56 -11.84 -0.08 -13.70
N ASP A 57 -12.28 -0.53 -12.52
CA ASP A 57 -13.55 -0.13 -11.91
C ASP A 57 -13.40 -0.03 -10.37
N THR A 58 -14.54 -0.02 -9.69
CA THR A 58 -14.73 0.24 -8.28
C THR A 58 -14.38 -1.00 -7.47
N ALA A 59 -13.61 -0.81 -6.39
CA ALA A 59 -13.35 -1.83 -5.38
C ALA A 59 -13.86 -1.38 -4.00
N ILE A 60 -13.76 -2.26 -3.00
CA ILE A 60 -14.09 -1.95 -1.61
C ILE A 60 -12.89 -2.25 -0.72
N ILE A 61 -12.58 -1.33 0.20
CA ILE A 61 -11.58 -1.54 1.26
C ILE A 61 -12.26 -1.29 2.59
N GLY A 62 -12.35 -2.34 3.43
CA GLY A 62 -13.15 -2.29 4.64
C GLY A 62 -14.62 -2.04 4.31
N SER A 63 -15.14 -0.88 4.70
CA SER A 63 -16.51 -0.41 4.39
C SER A 63 -16.57 0.63 3.27
N LEU A 64 -15.42 1.10 2.77
CA LEU A 64 -15.36 2.21 1.81
C LEU A 64 -15.38 1.69 0.37
N LYS A 65 -16.28 2.22 -0.45
CA LYS A 65 -16.27 2.04 -1.92
C LYS A 65 -15.28 3.01 -2.54
N ILE A 66 -14.42 2.50 -3.40
CA ILE A 66 -13.28 3.23 -3.96
C ILE A 66 -13.37 3.22 -5.48
N PRO A 67 -13.69 4.35 -6.12
CA PRO A 67 -13.74 4.42 -7.58
C PRO A 67 -12.33 4.37 -8.19
N PRO A 68 -12.21 4.12 -9.50
CA PRO A 68 -10.94 4.26 -10.22
C PRO A 68 -10.27 5.61 -9.96
N GLN A 69 -8.93 5.62 -9.95
CA GLN A 69 -8.10 6.82 -9.77
C GLN A 69 -8.23 7.53 -8.40
N PHE A 70 -9.09 7.08 -7.50
CA PHE A 70 -9.14 7.62 -6.15
C PHE A 70 -7.82 7.40 -5.42
N THR A 71 -7.30 8.46 -4.82
CA THR A 71 -6.16 8.48 -3.90
C THR A 71 -6.54 9.26 -2.64
N GLY A 72 -5.96 8.88 -1.51
CA GLY A 72 -6.20 9.53 -0.22
C GLY A 72 -6.54 8.54 0.88
N ASP A 73 -6.96 9.09 2.02
CA ASP A 73 -7.17 8.34 3.24
C ASP A 73 -8.39 7.42 3.14
N VAL A 74 -8.22 6.16 3.58
CA VAL A 74 -9.30 5.17 3.63
C VAL A 74 -9.64 4.74 5.06
N SER A 75 -8.71 4.90 6.00
CA SER A 75 -8.95 4.67 7.42
C SER A 75 -8.00 5.54 8.24
N LYS A 76 -8.53 6.17 9.29
CA LYS A 76 -7.77 6.87 10.32
C LYS A 76 -8.34 6.49 11.67
N LEU A 77 -7.51 5.92 12.52
CA LEU A 77 -7.88 5.50 13.86
C LEU A 77 -7.01 6.26 14.86
N HIS A 78 -7.69 6.86 15.82
CA HIS A 78 -7.08 7.32 17.07
C HIS A 78 -7.36 6.26 18.14
N ASP A 79 -6.45 6.17 19.11
CA ASP A 79 -6.44 5.20 20.21
C ASP A 79 -6.39 3.73 19.75
N HIS A 80 -5.61 3.44 18.68
CA HIS A 80 -5.38 2.08 18.19
C HIS A 80 -4.30 1.36 19.01
N TYR A 81 -4.68 0.69 20.10
CA TYR A 81 -3.75 -0.04 20.97
C TYR A 81 -3.54 -1.49 20.56
N GLU A 82 -3.37 -1.75 19.25
CA GLU A 82 -3.07 -3.09 18.74
C GLU A 82 -1.84 -3.05 17.84
N PRO A 83 -0.94 -4.04 17.91
CA PRO A 83 0.27 -4.09 17.08
C PRO A 83 -0.01 -4.50 15.63
N THR A 84 -1.28 -4.81 15.32
CA THR A 84 -1.70 -5.18 13.97
C THR A 84 -2.96 -4.46 13.56
N TYR A 85 -3.15 -4.34 12.25
CA TYR A 85 -4.40 -3.87 11.66
C TYR A 85 -4.78 -4.77 10.49
N THR A 86 -6.00 -5.31 10.52
CA THR A 86 -6.51 -6.16 9.45
C THR A 86 -7.60 -5.44 8.67
N PHE A 87 -7.51 -5.47 7.35
CA PHE A 87 -8.57 -5.01 6.47
C PHE A 87 -8.80 -5.98 5.32
N CYS A 88 -9.98 -5.94 4.73
CA CYS A 88 -10.31 -6.74 3.56
C CYS A 88 -10.51 -5.85 2.34
N TYR A 89 -9.86 -6.25 1.25
CA TYR A 89 -10.12 -5.81 -0.11
C TYR A 89 -11.20 -6.70 -0.72
N LYS A 90 -12.17 -6.08 -1.41
CA LYS A 90 -13.11 -6.78 -2.26
C LYS A 90 -13.07 -6.19 -3.66
N ALA A 91 -12.99 -7.06 -4.67
CA ALA A 91 -12.91 -6.64 -6.06
C ALA A 91 -14.14 -5.81 -6.46
N TYR A 92 -15.31 -6.17 -5.94
CA TYR A 92 -16.62 -5.59 -6.28
C TYR A 92 -16.90 -5.61 -7.79
N ARG A 93 -16.42 -4.63 -8.55
CA ARG A 93 -16.49 -4.60 -10.02
C ARG A 93 -15.12 -4.54 -10.71
N ALA A 94 -14.06 -4.26 -9.96
CA ALA A 94 -12.71 -4.20 -10.49
C ALA A 94 -12.26 -5.61 -10.93
N THR A 95 -11.60 -5.68 -12.09
CA THR A 95 -11.03 -6.94 -12.61
C THR A 95 -9.56 -6.82 -12.99
N LYS A 96 -9.07 -5.59 -13.19
CA LYS A 96 -7.71 -5.29 -13.65
C LYS A 96 -7.16 -4.06 -12.95
N GLY A 97 -5.84 -3.88 -13.08
CA GLY A 97 -5.13 -2.74 -12.51
C GLY A 97 -4.37 -3.11 -11.24
N LYS A 98 -4.14 -2.12 -10.39
CA LYS A 98 -3.31 -2.23 -9.20
C LYS A 98 -3.68 -1.17 -8.18
N LEU A 99 -3.62 -1.55 -6.91
CA LEU A 99 -3.67 -0.61 -5.79
C LEU A 99 -2.33 -0.61 -5.06
N LYS A 100 -1.87 0.57 -4.68
CA LYS A 100 -0.79 0.76 -3.71
C LYS A 100 -1.34 1.52 -2.52
N LEU A 101 -1.18 0.92 -1.35
CA LEU A 101 -1.53 1.51 -0.08
C LEU A 101 -0.26 1.83 0.69
N LYS A 102 -0.28 2.95 1.40
CA LYS A 102 0.72 3.28 2.40
C LYS A 102 0.05 3.36 3.75
N TYR A 103 0.72 2.86 4.77
CA TYR A 103 0.22 2.96 6.13
C TYR A 103 1.22 3.68 7.04
N TYR A 104 0.66 4.37 8.04
CA TYR A 104 1.38 5.13 9.05
C TYR A 104 0.84 4.72 10.41
N TYR A 105 1.72 4.75 11.39
CA TYR A 105 1.46 4.32 12.74
C TYR A 105 2.45 5.04 13.67
#